data_AF-A0A0V1HB76-F1
#
_entry.id   AF-A0A0V1HB76-F1
#
_cell.length_a   1.000
_cell.length_b   1.000
_cell.length_c   1.000
_cell.angle_alpha   90.00
_cell.angle_beta   90.00
_cell.angle_gamma   90.00
#
_symmetry.space_group_name_H-M   'P 1'
#
loop_
_entity.id
_entity.type
_entity.pdbx_description
1 polymer ?
#
loop_
_entity_poly.entity_id
_entity_poly.type
_entity_poly.pdbx_seq_one_letter_code
_entity_poly.pdbx_strand_id
1 'polypeptide(L)'
;MLLQLLWQEGTSWDDPLPVPVAAVWRNWKGELTNLAQVRFDRACIQCLLMEWVHIDLQGFSDASGSAYGAVVYLRLVHGNGKVEVRFLAAKSRVAMIKKLSLSRLELMAALLCARLITHVKREADLPIRSCFCWSDSSVALCWIRSDAQRWKPFMANRVREIQEVTSSDWWRHCPTQDNQADLASRGRPVSKLSDESLWDSGPREGGVGAPKTALIMTTSLKFDLWSVMEITRYGSYGKLIRVTAWCLRFISNARLPME
;
A
#
# COMPACT_ATOMS: atom_id res chain seq x y z
N MET A 1 12.44 -4.30 0.94
CA MET A 1 13.30 -5.51 1.01
C MET A 1 14.67 -5.22 1.58
N LEU A 2 15.39 -4.18 1.09
CA LEU A 2 16.72 -3.79 1.59
C LEU A 2 16.80 -3.67 3.13
N LEU A 3 15.80 -3.04 3.75
CA LEU A 3 15.74 -2.89 5.21
C LEU A 3 15.65 -4.23 5.95
N GLN A 4 14.93 -5.22 5.39
CA GLN A 4 14.84 -6.54 5.99
C GLN A 4 16.18 -7.29 5.91
N LEU A 5 16.92 -7.14 4.81
CA LEU A 5 18.26 -7.71 4.65
C LEU A 5 19.23 -7.11 5.66
N LEU A 6 19.26 -5.79 5.81
CA LEU A 6 20.11 -5.11 6.79
C LEU A 6 19.83 -5.57 8.23
N TRP A 7 18.55 -5.76 8.55
CA TRP A 7 18.14 -6.30 9.84
C TRP A 7 18.55 -7.76 10.06
N GLN A 8 18.55 -8.59 9.02
CA GLN A 8 19.01 -9.99 9.09
C GLN A 8 20.53 -10.09 9.28
N GLU A 9 21.28 -9.21 8.62
CA GLU A 9 22.74 -9.10 8.74
C GLU A 9 23.19 -8.44 10.05
N GLY A 10 22.26 -7.90 10.85
CA GLY A 10 22.58 -7.24 12.11
C GLY A 10 23.41 -5.96 11.93
N THR A 11 23.34 -5.33 10.76
CA THR A 11 24.12 -4.13 10.43
C THR A 11 23.66 -2.94 11.27
N SER A 12 24.58 -2.30 11.99
CA SER A 12 24.32 -1.08 12.75
C SER A 12 24.18 0.12 11.83
N TRP A 13 23.65 1.23 12.35
CA TRP A 13 23.40 2.43 11.55
C TRP A 13 24.65 3.03 10.91
N ASP A 14 25.77 2.99 11.63
CA ASP A 14 27.04 3.58 11.19
C ASP A 14 27.98 2.56 10.51
N ASP A 15 27.56 1.29 10.43
CA ASP A 15 28.34 0.24 9.78
C ASP A 15 28.32 0.41 8.25
N PRO A 16 29.42 0.11 7.55
CA PRO A 16 29.40 0.04 6.10
C PRO A 16 28.40 -1.02 5.63
N LEU A 17 27.67 -0.71 4.55
CA LEU A 17 26.71 -1.65 3.97
C LEU A 17 27.44 -2.93 3.53
N PRO A 18 26.94 -4.13 3.89
CA PRO A 18 27.47 -5.39 3.39
C PRO A 18 27.51 -5.39 1.86
N VAL A 19 28.56 -5.96 1.26
CA VAL A 19 28.78 -5.95 -0.19
C VAL A 19 27.54 -6.37 -1.01
N PRO A 20 26.80 -7.44 -0.63
CA PRO A 20 25.58 -7.83 -1.33
C PRO A 20 24.48 -6.75 -1.27
N VAL A 21 24.32 -6.09 -0.12
CA VAL A 21 23.31 -5.05 0.10
C VAL A 21 23.71 -3.74 -0.60
N ALA A 22 25.00 -3.41 -0.61
CA ALA A 22 25.52 -2.22 -1.26
C ALA A 22 25.25 -2.20 -2.78
N ALA A 23 25.33 -3.37 -3.45
CA ALA A 23 24.98 -3.49 -4.87
C ALA A 23 23.49 -3.23 -5.12
N VAL A 24 22.61 -3.86 -4.32
CA VAL A 24 21.15 -3.65 -4.41
C VAL A 24 20.78 -2.20 -4.13
N TRP A 25 21.41 -1.58 -3.12
CA TRP A 25 21.23 -0.18 -2.79
C TRP A 25 21.63 0.75 -3.92
N ARG A 26 22.79 0.53 -4.53
CA ARG A 26 23.27 1.34 -5.67
C ARG A 26 22.33 1.23 -6.87
N ASN A 27 21.85 0.02 -7.19
CA ASN A 27 20.88 -0.17 -8.27
C ASN A 27 19.56 0.57 -7.98
N TRP A 28 18.99 0.36 -6.79
CA TRP A 28 17.76 1.06 -6.37
C TRP A 28 17.92 2.59 -6.38
N LYS A 29 19.06 3.10 -5.90
CA LYS A 29 19.37 4.55 -5.93
C LYS A 29 19.46 5.06 -7.37
N GLY A 30 20.06 4.30 -8.27
CA GLY A 30 20.13 4.64 -9.70
C GLY A 30 18.74 4.74 -10.33
N GLU A 31 17.83 3.83 -9.99
CA GLU A 31 16.45 3.83 -10.49
C GLU A 31 15.64 5.06 -10.06
N LEU A 32 16.02 5.76 -8.97
CA LEU A 32 15.33 6.97 -8.53
C LEU A 32 15.33 8.07 -9.59
N THR A 33 16.32 8.09 -10.48
CA THR A 33 16.36 9.03 -11.62
C THR A 33 15.19 8.84 -12.58
N ASN A 34 14.65 7.61 -12.68
CA ASN A 34 13.51 7.29 -13.52
C ASN A 34 12.17 7.66 -12.86
N LEU A 35 12.14 8.07 -11.58
CA LEU A 35 10.88 8.47 -10.92
C LEU A 35 10.22 9.68 -11.60
N ALA A 36 11.00 10.55 -12.25
CA ALA A 36 10.46 11.67 -13.02
C ALA A 36 9.58 11.23 -14.21
N GLN A 37 9.71 9.98 -14.65
CA GLN A 37 8.90 9.37 -15.71
C GLN A 37 7.57 8.80 -15.18
N VAL A 38 7.47 8.58 -13.87
CA VAL A 38 6.24 8.08 -13.24
C VAL A 38 5.29 9.26 -13.05
N ARG A 39 4.18 9.25 -13.78
CA ARG A 39 3.20 10.33 -13.78
C ARG A 39 1.82 9.81 -13.44
N PHE A 40 1.13 10.60 -12.62
CA PHE A 40 -0.21 10.33 -12.18
C PHE A 40 -1.04 11.59 -12.37
N ASP A 41 -2.14 11.49 -13.10
CA ASP A 41 -3.04 12.63 -13.19
C ASP A 41 -3.67 12.91 -11.82
N ARG A 42 -3.70 14.19 -11.46
CA ARG A 42 -4.14 14.65 -10.14
C ARG A 42 -5.64 14.41 -9.87
N ALA A 43 -6.48 14.47 -10.89
CA ALA A 43 -7.94 14.41 -10.75
C ALA A 43 -8.47 13.02 -11.11
N CYS A 44 -8.93 12.25 -10.11
CA CYS A 44 -9.37 10.86 -10.28
C CYS A 44 -10.53 10.66 -11.25
N ILE A 45 -11.41 11.66 -11.33
CA ILE A 45 -12.60 11.66 -12.17
C ILE A 45 -12.44 12.83 -13.15
N GLN A 46 -12.25 12.50 -14.42
CA GLN A 46 -12.04 13.49 -15.50
C GLN A 46 -13.26 13.63 -16.41
N CYS A 47 -14.38 13.03 -16.02
CA CYS A 47 -15.65 13.06 -16.73
C CYS A 47 -16.68 13.90 -15.96
N LEU A 48 -17.74 14.34 -16.65
CA LEU A 48 -18.84 15.04 -16.00
C LEU A 48 -19.60 14.09 -15.07
N LEU A 49 -20.11 14.62 -13.96
CA LEU A 49 -20.88 13.86 -12.95
C LEU A 49 -22.08 13.10 -13.54
N MET A 50 -22.58 13.53 -14.70
CA MET A 50 -23.74 12.94 -15.39
C MET A 50 -23.39 11.74 -16.28
N GLU A 51 -22.10 11.41 -16.46
CA GLU A 51 -21.66 10.38 -17.41
C GLU A 51 -21.45 9.00 -16.78
N TRP A 52 -21.49 8.92 -15.44
CA TRP A 52 -21.28 7.68 -14.70
C TRP A 52 -22.53 7.22 -13.94
N VAL A 53 -22.70 5.90 -13.86
CA VAL A 53 -23.83 5.22 -13.20
C VAL A 53 -23.51 4.96 -11.73
N HIS A 54 -22.32 4.43 -11.47
CA HIS A 54 -21.86 4.16 -10.12
C HIS A 54 -20.35 4.08 -10.02
N ILE A 55 -19.87 4.19 -8.79
CA ILE A 55 -18.47 4.11 -8.41
C ILE A 55 -18.30 2.97 -7.41
N ASP A 56 -17.32 2.11 -7.63
CA ASP A 56 -16.91 1.07 -6.68
C ASP A 56 -15.44 1.25 -6.27
N LEU A 57 -15.09 0.74 -5.10
CA LEU A 57 -13.69 0.57 -4.69
C LEU A 57 -13.24 -0.89 -4.83
N GLN A 58 -12.04 -1.08 -5.35
CA GLN A 58 -11.40 -2.38 -5.52
C GLN A 58 -10.07 -2.41 -4.75
N GLY A 59 -10.04 -3.11 -3.62
CA GLY A 59 -8.84 -3.32 -2.81
C GLY A 59 -8.16 -4.64 -3.16
N PHE A 60 -6.86 -4.65 -3.39
CA PHE A 60 -6.04 -5.85 -3.59
C PHE A 60 -5.07 -6.00 -2.44
N SER A 61 -4.78 -7.24 -2.05
CA SER A 61 -3.81 -7.56 -0.99
C SER A 61 -2.88 -8.67 -1.44
N ASP A 62 -1.59 -8.52 -1.12
CA ASP A 62 -0.58 -9.54 -1.40
C ASP A 62 0.49 -9.58 -0.31
N ALA A 63 1.12 -10.74 -0.14
CA ALA A 63 2.22 -10.94 0.78
C ALA A 63 3.32 -11.79 0.17
N SER A 64 4.55 -11.38 0.46
CA SER A 64 5.77 -12.18 0.26
C SER A 64 6.45 -12.43 1.61
N GLY A 65 7.46 -13.29 1.62
CA GLY A 65 8.29 -13.50 2.82
C GLY A 65 9.02 -12.23 3.31
N SER A 66 9.08 -11.20 2.49
CA SER A 66 9.86 -9.99 2.78
C SER A 66 9.03 -8.74 3.03
N ALA A 67 7.82 -8.68 2.48
CA ALA A 67 6.90 -7.57 2.69
C ALA A 67 5.47 -8.00 2.33
N TYR A 68 4.49 -7.25 2.83
CA TYR A 68 3.10 -7.39 2.45
C TYR A 68 2.52 -6.02 2.15
N GLY A 69 1.52 -5.98 1.28
CA GLY A 69 1.01 -4.75 0.74
C GLY A 69 -0.46 -4.82 0.36
N ALA A 70 -1.04 -3.64 0.20
CA ALA A 70 -2.39 -3.47 -0.32
C ALA A 70 -2.45 -2.29 -1.27
N VAL A 71 -3.38 -2.34 -2.21
CA VAL A 71 -3.64 -1.29 -3.20
C VAL A 71 -5.14 -1.11 -3.33
N VAL A 72 -5.60 0.12 -3.51
CA VAL A 72 -6.99 0.45 -3.72
C VAL A 72 -7.13 1.20 -5.04
N TYR A 73 -8.09 0.76 -5.84
CA TYR A 73 -8.49 1.37 -7.09
C TYR A 73 -9.93 1.90 -7.01
N LEU A 74 -10.18 2.99 -7.72
CA LEU A 74 -11.51 3.48 -8.09
C LEU A 74 -11.95 2.76 -9.35
N ARG A 75 -13.17 2.22 -9.38
CA ARG A 75 -13.80 1.68 -10.58
C ARG A 75 -15.03 2.51 -10.90
N LEU A 76 -15.02 3.20 -12.03
CA LEU A 76 -16.14 3.98 -12.53
C LEU A 76 -16.85 3.19 -13.62
N VAL A 77 -18.17 3.11 -13.53
CA VAL A 77 -19.01 2.51 -14.59
C VAL A 77 -19.83 3.59 -15.23
N HIS A 78 -19.68 3.76 -16.55
CA HIS A 78 -20.38 4.76 -17.34
C HIS A 78 -21.74 4.28 -17.83
N GLY A 79 -22.62 5.24 -18.17
CA GLY A 79 -23.96 4.93 -18.70
C GLY A 79 -23.95 4.13 -20.01
N ASN A 80 -22.88 4.25 -20.79
CA ASN A 80 -22.65 3.49 -22.02
C ASN A 80 -22.00 2.11 -21.78
N GLY A 81 -21.83 1.69 -20.52
CA GLY A 81 -21.20 0.42 -20.15
C GLY A 81 -19.66 0.44 -20.12
N LYS A 82 -19.02 1.56 -20.47
CA LYS A 82 -17.55 1.71 -20.33
C LYS A 82 -17.17 1.61 -18.85
N VAL A 83 -16.08 0.91 -18.55
CA VAL A 83 -15.49 0.83 -17.21
C VAL A 83 -14.15 1.52 -17.23
N GLU A 84 -13.93 2.42 -16.28
CA GLU A 84 -12.64 3.06 -16.05
C GLU A 84 -12.12 2.67 -14.67
N VAL A 85 -10.84 2.32 -14.58
CA VAL A 85 -10.20 1.97 -13.31
C VAL A 85 -9.00 2.87 -13.08
N ARG A 86 -8.90 3.40 -11.86
CA ARG A 86 -7.91 4.41 -11.45
C ARG A 86 -7.25 4.01 -10.14
N PHE A 87 -5.93 4.11 -10.05
CA PHE A 87 -5.24 3.94 -8.77
C PHE A 87 -5.65 5.03 -7.78
N LEU A 88 -5.83 4.69 -6.49
CA LEU A 88 -6.15 5.67 -5.43
C LEU A 88 -5.16 5.68 -4.27
N ALA A 89 -4.68 4.50 -3.88
CA ALA A 89 -3.77 4.40 -2.75
C ALA A 89 -3.05 3.06 -2.78
N ALA A 90 -1.81 3.04 -2.32
CA ALA A 90 -1.12 1.81 -1.97
C ALA A 90 -0.44 1.96 -0.61
N LYS A 91 -0.30 0.84 0.08
CA LYS A 91 0.41 0.77 1.35
C LYS A 91 1.17 -0.54 1.45
N SER A 92 2.45 -0.46 1.80
CA SER A 92 3.33 -1.61 2.00
C SER A 92 3.92 -1.62 3.41
N ARG A 93 4.23 -2.81 3.92
CA ARG A 93 4.94 -3.01 5.19
C ARG A 93 6.01 -4.09 5.02
N VAL A 94 7.19 -3.82 5.56
CA VAL A 94 8.29 -4.80 5.61
C VAL A 94 7.92 -5.91 6.60
N ALA A 95 8.11 -7.16 6.21
CA ALA A 95 7.87 -8.30 7.09
C ALA A 95 8.97 -8.37 8.18
N MET A 96 8.57 -8.74 9.40
CA MET A 96 9.49 -8.84 10.53
C MET A 96 10.56 -9.91 10.29
N ILE A 97 11.72 -9.77 10.96
CA ILE A 97 12.81 -10.76 10.93
C ILE A 97 12.35 -12.11 11.48
N LYS A 98 11.55 -12.08 12.57
CA LYS A 98 10.91 -13.28 13.11
C LYS A 98 9.94 -13.82 12.05
N LYS A 99 10.34 -14.92 11.40
CA LYS A 99 9.60 -15.51 10.29
C LYS A 99 8.20 -15.91 10.73
N LEU A 100 7.21 -15.14 10.27
CA LEU A 100 5.83 -15.58 10.23
C LEU A 100 5.65 -16.51 9.03
N SER A 101 4.71 -17.45 9.11
CA SER A 101 4.32 -18.23 7.95
C SER A 101 3.73 -17.32 6.87
N LEU A 102 3.84 -17.73 5.60
CA LEU A 102 3.29 -16.97 4.48
C LEU A 102 1.79 -16.68 4.68
N SER A 103 1.01 -17.68 5.10
CA SER A 103 -0.43 -17.50 5.37
C SER A 103 -0.73 -16.43 6.42
N ARG A 104 0.14 -16.27 7.44
CA ARG A 104 -0.01 -15.18 8.42
C ARG A 104 0.32 -13.82 7.82
N LEU A 105 1.28 -13.74 6.90
CA LEU A 105 1.59 -12.51 6.18
C LEU A 105 0.46 -12.14 5.21
N GLU A 106 -0.12 -13.12 4.52
CA GLU A 106 -1.29 -12.94 3.66
C GLU A 106 -2.49 -12.40 4.45
N LEU A 107 -2.77 -12.93 5.66
CA LEU A 107 -3.79 -12.36 6.55
C LEU A 107 -3.46 -10.92 6.99
N MET A 108 -2.19 -10.60 7.20
CA MET A 108 -1.76 -9.23 7.51
C MET A 108 -1.91 -8.29 6.31
N ALA A 109 -1.71 -8.78 5.08
CA ALA A 109 -1.98 -8.05 3.85
C ALA A 109 -3.47 -7.75 3.71
N ALA A 110 -4.32 -8.76 3.95
CA ALA A 110 -5.76 -8.59 3.95
C ALA A 110 -6.20 -7.54 4.98
N LEU A 111 -5.69 -7.60 6.22
CA LEU A 111 -5.98 -6.56 7.22
C LEU A 111 -5.53 -5.17 6.77
N LEU A 112 -4.37 -5.06 6.12
CA LEU A 112 -3.87 -3.80 5.58
C LEU A 112 -4.81 -3.25 4.50
N CYS A 113 -5.31 -4.12 3.63
CA CYS A 113 -6.29 -3.79 2.59
C CYS A 113 -7.62 -3.34 3.20
N ALA A 114 -8.16 -4.06 4.18
CA ALA A 114 -9.39 -3.73 4.88
C ALA A 114 -9.34 -2.32 5.49
N ARG A 115 -8.22 -1.99 6.15
CA ARG A 115 -7.99 -0.65 6.71
C ARG A 115 -7.83 0.41 5.62
N LEU A 116 -7.09 0.10 4.56
CA LEU A 116 -6.82 1.06 3.48
C LEU A 116 -8.10 1.40 2.71
N ILE A 117 -8.89 0.42 2.30
CA ILE A 117 -10.14 0.65 1.56
C ILE A 117 -11.16 1.39 2.40
N THR A 118 -11.25 1.09 3.70
CA THR A 118 -12.15 1.80 4.63
C THR A 118 -11.72 3.25 4.81
N HIS A 119 -10.41 3.50 4.93
CA HIS A 119 -9.87 4.85 4.98
C HIS A 119 -10.15 5.62 3.69
N VAL A 120 -9.86 5.03 2.52
CA VAL A 120 -10.15 5.65 1.21
C VAL A 120 -11.65 5.95 1.09
N LYS A 121 -12.52 5.00 1.44
CA LYS A 121 -13.97 5.20 1.39
C LYS A 121 -14.43 6.41 2.22
N ARG A 122 -13.82 6.60 3.39
CA ARG A 122 -14.15 7.71 4.31
C ARG A 122 -13.61 9.05 3.82
N GLU A 123 -12.37 9.08 3.32
CA GLU A 123 -11.69 10.34 2.98
C GLU A 123 -11.90 10.80 1.54
N ALA A 124 -12.28 9.90 0.61
CA ALA A 124 -12.36 10.25 -0.81
C ALA A 124 -13.50 11.23 -1.14
N ASP A 125 -14.51 11.38 -0.26
CA ASP A 125 -15.69 12.20 -0.48
C ASP A 125 -16.37 11.92 -1.85
N LEU A 126 -16.45 10.62 -2.20
CA LEU A 126 -17.06 10.14 -3.43
C LEU A 126 -18.31 9.32 -3.11
N PRO A 127 -19.33 9.32 -3.99
CA PRO A 127 -20.54 8.52 -3.82
C PRO A 127 -20.28 7.04 -4.15
N ILE A 128 -19.51 6.38 -3.30
CA ILE A 128 -19.08 4.98 -3.48
C ILE A 128 -20.25 4.04 -3.18
N ARG A 129 -20.71 3.34 -4.22
CA ARG A 129 -21.80 2.35 -4.14
C ARG A 129 -21.35 1.07 -3.45
N SER A 130 -20.22 0.49 -3.89
CA SER A 130 -19.77 -0.82 -3.41
C SER A 130 -18.27 -0.85 -3.14
N CYS A 131 -17.83 -1.81 -2.35
CA CYS A 131 -16.43 -2.07 -2.08
C CYS A 131 -16.15 -3.56 -2.20
N PHE A 132 -15.00 -3.91 -2.77
CA PHE A 132 -14.55 -5.28 -2.96
C PHE A 132 -13.09 -5.41 -2.54
N CYS A 133 -12.74 -6.54 -1.94
CA CYS A 133 -11.38 -6.86 -1.51
C CYS A 133 -10.94 -8.18 -2.15
N TRP A 134 -9.73 -8.20 -2.70
CA TRP A 134 -9.18 -9.31 -3.46
C TRP A 134 -7.89 -9.82 -2.82
N SER A 135 -7.77 -11.15 -2.79
CA SER A 135 -6.57 -11.85 -2.36
C SER A 135 -6.44 -13.15 -3.17
N ASP A 136 -5.21 -13.56 -3.46
CA ASP A 136 -4.89 -14.86 -4.04
C ASP A 136 -4.71 -15.96 -2.97
N SER A 137 -4.72 -15.59 -1.69
CA SER A 137 -4.65 -16.55 -0.60
C SER A 137 -6.03 -17.10 -0.25
N SER A 138 -6.33 -18.28 -0.77
CA SER A 138 -7.51 -19.06 -0.36
C SER A 138 -7.52 -19.35 1.15
N VAL A 139 -6.34 -19.49 1.78
CA VAL A 139 -6.23 -19.71 3.23
C VAL A 139 -6.66 -18.47 4.01
N ALA A 140 -6.17 -17.28 3.63
CA ALA A 140 -6.57 -16.02 4.27
C ALA A 140 -8.08 -15.77 4.09
N LEU A 141 -8.61 -16.00 2.88
CA LEU A 141 -10.04 -15.87 2.60
C LEU A 141 -10.89 -16.83 3.45
N CYS A 142 -10.45 -18.08 3.61
CA CYS A 142 -11.12 -19.06 4.47
C CYS A 142 -11.18 -18.56 5.93
N TRP A 143 -10.07 -18.02 6.45
CA TRP A 143 -10.04 -17.46 7.80
C TRP A 143 -10.96 -16.26 7.96
N ILE A 144 -10.96 -15.34 6.98
CA ILE A 144 -11.80 -14.12 6.99
C ILE A 144 -13.29 -14.46 6.97
N ARG A 145 -13.70 -15.51 6.25
CA ARG A 145 -15.10 -15.95 6.17
C ARG A 145 -15.54 -16.81 7.35
N SER A 146 -14.60 -17.31 8.14
CA SER A 146 -14.88 -18.17 9.28
C SER A 146 -15.09 -17.37 10.57
N ASP A 147 -15.72 -18.00 11.56
CA ASP A 147 -15.79 -17.43 12.91
C ASP A 147 -14.38 -17.24 13.51
N ALA A 148 -14.06 -16.00 13.87
CA ALA A 148 -12.77 -15.60 14.42
C ALA A 148 -12.39 -16.39 15.68
N GLN A 149 -13.37 -16.80 16.50
CA GLN A 149 -13.13 -17.50 17.77
C GLN A 149 -12.49 -18.89 17.59
N ARG A 150 -12.61 -19.48 16.41
CA ARG A 150 -12.02 -20.79 16.08
C ARG A 150 -10.49 -20.75 15.98
N TRP A 151 -9.91 -19.56 15.85
CA TRP A 151 -8.49 -19.41 15.54
C TRP A 151 -7.66 -19.02 16.77
N LYS A 152 -6.35 -19.29 16.69
CA LYS A 152 -5.39 -18.85 17.71
C LYS A 152 -5.42 -17.31 17.83
N PRO A 153 -5.12 -16.73 19.01
CA PRO A 153 -5.29 -15.30 19.29
C PRO A 153 -4.70 -14.35 18.24
N PHE A 154 -3.54 -14.69 17.67
CA PHE A 154 -2.96 -13.91 16.56
C PHE A 154 -3.93 -13.81 15.38
N MET A 155 -4.40 -14.93 14.83
CA MET A 155 -5.31 -14.91 13.69
C MET A 155 -6.68 -14.36 14.08
N ALA A 156 -7.24 -14.80 15.21
CA ALA A 156 -8.56 -14.39 15.69
C ALA A 156 -8.70 -12.87 15.79
N ASN A 157 -7.71 -12.18 16.36
CA ASN A 157 -7.76 -10.74 16.53
C ASN A 157 -7.71 -9.98 15.19
N ARG A 158 -6.96 -10.47 14.18
CA ARG A 158 -6.93 -9.83 12.86
C ARG A 158 -8.20 -10.13 12.05
N VAL A 159 -8.71 -11.37 12.12
CA VAL A 159 -9.96 -11.75 11.47
C VAL A 159 -11.12 -10.91 12.02
N ARG A 160 -11.21 -10.77 13.36
CA ARG A 160 -12.23 -9.94 13.99
C ARG A 160 -12.17 -8.50 13.49
N GLU A 161 -10.98 -7.90 13.48
CA GLU A 161 -10.82 -6.53 12.98
C GLU A 161 -11.22 -6.39 11.50
N ILE A 162 -10.86 -7.36 10.64
CA ILE A 162 -11.29 -7.37 9.24
C ILE A 162 -12.82 -7.40 9.14
N GLN A 163 -13.47 -8.27 9.91
CA GLN A 163 -14.93 -8.44 9.94
C GLN A 163 -15.65 -7.21 10.53
N GLU A 164 -14.99 -6.44 11.41
CA GLU A 164 -15.53 -5.19 11.97
C GLU A 164 -15.55 -4.05 10.94
N VAL A 165 -14.56 -3.97 10.06
CA VAL A 165 -14.40 -2.84 9.11
C VAL A 165 -14.82 -3.16 7.68
N THR A 166 -14.93 -4.44 7.31
CA THR A 166 -15.37 -4.90 5.99
C THR A 166 -16.38 -6.03 6.12
N SER A 167 -17.37 -6.07 5.23
CA SER A 167 -18.25 -7.23 5.12
C SER A 167 -17.49 -8.43 4.54
N SER A 168 -17.74 -9.62 5.07
CA SER A 168 -17.21 -10.88 4.54
C SER A 168 -17.55 -11.10 3.06
N ASP A 169 -18.67 -10.56 2.57
CA ASP A 169 -19.11 -10.68 1.18
C ASP A 169 -18.29 -9.82 0.21
N TRP A 170 -17.51 -8.86 0.72
CA TRP A 170 -16.62 -8.05 -0.10
C TRP A 170 -15.39 -8.86 -0.56
N TRP A 171 -15.04 -9.92 0.16
CA TRP A 171 -13.81 -10.67 -0.03
C TRP A 171 -13.93 -11.72 -1.13
N ARG A 172 -13.09 -11.61 -2.14
CA ARG A 172 -13.06 -12.46 -3.34
C ARG A 172 -11.66 -13.00 -3.61
N HIS A 173 -11.62 -14.13 -4.28
CA HIS A 173 -10.36 -14.70 -4.76
C HIS A 173 -9.97 -14.07 -6.10
N CYS A 174 -8.71 -13.68 -6.26
CA CYS A 174 -8.11 -13.34 -7.54
C CYS A 174 -6.91 -14.26 -7.81
N PRO A 175 -6.69 -14.75 -9.05
CA PRO A 175 -5.46 -15.45 -9.38
C PRO A 175 -4.21 -14.58 -9.12
N THR A 176 -3.10 -15.18 -8.67
CA THR A 176 -1.85 -14.45 -8.36
C THR A 176 -1.35 -13.58 -9.52
N GLN A 177 -1.49 -14.07 -10.75
CA GLN A 177 -1.07 -13.34 -11.96
C GLN A 177 -1.87 -12.05 -12.21
N ASP A 178 -3.09 -11.98 -11.67
CA ASP A 178 -4.01 -10.84 -11.81
C ASP A 178 -4.00 -9.96 -10.55
N ASN A 179 -3.25 -10.35 -9.51
CA ASN A 179 -3.21 -9.66 -8.24
C ASN A 179 -2.43 -8.33 -8.37
N GLN A 180 -3.16 -7.23 -8.32
CA GLN A 180 -2.59 -5.89 -8.43
C GLN A 180 -1.92 -5.40 -7.13
N ALA A 181 -1.70 -6.23 -6.11
CA ALA A 181 -0.91 -5.86 -4.93
C ALA A 181 0.54 -6.39 -4.97
N ASP A 182 0.88 -7.13 -6.02
CA ASP A 182 2.17 -7.81 -6.18
C ASP A 182 3.37 -6.83 -6.24
N LEU A 183 3.20 -5.63 -6.80
CA LEU A 183 4.24 -4.59 -6.76
C LEU A 183 4.45 -4.04 -5.33
N ALA A 184 3.38 -3.99 -4.52
CA ALA A 184 3.43 -3.47 -3.15
C ALA A 184 4.08 -4.46 -2.16
N SER A 185 4.01 -5.77 -2.41
CA SER A 185 4.52 -6.82 -1.53
C SER A 185 5.93 -7.31 -1.91
N ARG A 186 6.33 -7.22 -3.18
CA ARG A 186 7.59 -7.79 -3.68
C ARG A 186 8.67 -6.76 -3.99
N GLY A 187 8.32 -5.48 -4.14
CA GLY A 187 9.26 -4.43 -4.52
C GLY A 187 9.78 -4.64 -5.94
N ARG A 188 9.23 -3.90 -6.90
CA ARG A 188 9.62 -4.00 -8.31
C ARG A 188 10.39 -2.77 -8.77
N PRO A 189 11.17 -2.89 -9.87
CA PRO A 189 11.89 -1.77 -10.43
C PRO A 189 10.97 -0.62 -10.82
N VAL A 190 11.47 0.62 -10.79
CA VAL A 190 10.69 1.81 -11.20
C VAL A 190 10.20 1.71 -12.65
N SER A 191 10.91 0.99 -13.52
CA SER A 191 10.47 0.71 -14.89
C SER A 191 9.18 -0.13 -15.00
N LYS A 192 8.75 -0.77 -13.92
CA LYS A 192 7.44 -1.43 -13.83
C LYS A 192 6.33 -0.51 -13.35
N LEU A 193 6.61 0.76 -13.10
CA LEU A 193 5.64 1.83 -12.79
C LEU A 193 5.56 2.89 -13.89
N SER A 194 6.30 2.75 -14.99
CA SER A 194 6.22 3.66 -16.14
C SER A 194 4.97 3.40 -16.98
N ASP A 195 4.77 4.21 -18.03
CA ASP A 195 3.56 4.32 -18.86
C ASP A 195 2.88 3.03 -19.36
N GLU A 196 3.57 1.89 -19.38
CA GLU A 196 3.03 0.58 -19.78
C GLU A 196 2.58 -0.30 -18.60
N SER A 197 2.64 0.24 -17.37
CA SER A 197 2.29 -0.50 -16.16
C SER A 197 0.79 -0.70 -16.02
N LEU A 198 0.38 -1.94 -15.74
CA LEU A 198 -0.99 -2.27 -15.34
C LEU A 198 -1.37 -1.71 -13.97
N TRP A 199 -0.37 -1.28 -13.19
CA TRP A 199 -0.55 -0.76 -11.84
C TRP A 199 -1.39 0.51 -11.78
N ASP A 200 -1.46 1.28 -12.87
CA ASP A 200 -2.20 2.55 -12.88
C ASP A 200 -3.62 2.35 -13.43
N SER A 201 -3.78 1.33 -14.30
CA SER A 201 -5.03 0.99 -14.96
C SER A 201 -5.85 -0.10 -14.25
N GLY A 202 -5.31 -0.74 -13.22
CA GLY A 202 -5.98 -1.83 -12.49
C GLY A 202 -6.23 -3.10 -13.34
N PRO A 203 -7.07 -4.04 -12.85
CA PRO A 203 -7.34 -5.31 -13.53
C PRO A 203 -8.06 -5.10 -14.88
N ARG A 204 -7.63 -5.83 -15.91
CA ARG A 204 -8.25 -5.81 -17.24
C ARG A 204 -9.52 -6.67 -17.24
N GLU A 205 -10.68 -6.05 -17.16
CA GLU A 205 -11.92 -6.64 -17.67
C GLU A 205 -12.36 -5.83 -18.90
N GLY A 206 -12.66 -6.53 -20.00
CA GLY A 206 -12.68 -6.00 -21.36
C GLY A 206 -13.30 -4.61 -21.54
N GLY A 207 -12.50 -3.69 -22.11
CA GLY A 207 -12.96 -2.36 -22.49
C GLY A 207 -11.80 -1.42 -22.81
N VAL A 208 -11.90 -0.75 -23.95
CA VAL A 208 -10.89 0.12 -24.58
C VAL A 208 -10.34 1.19 -23.62
N GLY A 209 -9.03 1.42 -23.72
CA GLY A 209 -8.23 2.29 -22.86
C GLY A 209 -8.88 3.61 -22.47
N ALA A 210 -8.95 3.85 -21.16
CA ALA A 210 -9.31 5.12 -20.57
C ALA A 210 -8.04 5.92 -20.19
N PRO A 211 -8.04 7.26 -20.33
CA PRO A 211 -6.86 8.11 -20.11
C PRO A 211 -6.33 7.98 -18.68
N LYS A 212 -5.03 7.82 -18.49
CA LYS A 212 -4.37 7.29 -17.27
C LYS A 212 -4.41 8.25 -16.08
N THR A 213 -4.91 7.85 -14.91
CA THR A 213 -5.00 8.79 -13.77
C THR A 213 -4.92 8.08 -12.42
N ALA A 214 -4.25 8.69 -11.44
CA ALA A 214 -4.20 8.17 -10.09
C ALA A 214 -4.30 9.24 -9.00
N LEU A 215 -5.13 8.99 -7.98
CA LEU A 215 -4.89 9.65 -6.69
C LEU A 215 -3.66 8.97 -6.11
N ILE A 216 -2.60 9.73 -5.86
CA ILE A 216 -1.74 9.35 -4.77
C ILE A 216 -2.39 10.00 -3.55
N MET A 217 -3.14 9.24 -2.75
CA MET A 217 -3.26 9.56 -1.32
C MET A 217 -1.87 9.38 -0.69
N THR A 218 -0.95 10.26 -1.09
CA THR A 218 0.03 10.76 -0.16
C THR A 218 -0.87 11.38 0.88
N THR A 219 -0.81 10.84 2.08
CA THR A 219 -0.93 11.73 3.21
C THR A 219 0.10 12.82 2.94
N SER A 220 -0.31 13.90 2.27
CA SER A 220 0.13 15.22 2.67
C SER A 220 -0.39 15.29 4.09
N LEU A 221 0.37 14.67 5.01
CA LEU A 221 0.39 15.08 6.38
C LEU A 221 0.60 16.57 6.24
N LYS A 222 -0.45 17.36 6.50
CA LYS A 222 -0.23 18.66 7.08
C LYS A 222 0.68 18.35 8.26
N PHE A 223 1.98 18.55 8.04
CA PHE A 223 3.02 18.14 8.98
C PHE A 223 2.87 19.08 10.14
N ASP A 224 2.07 18.66 11.11
CA ASP A 224 2.15 19.22 12.43
C ASP A 224 3.15 18.37 13.22
N LEU A 225 4.16 18.99 13.82
CA LEU A 225 5.20 18.29 14.59
C LEU A 225 4.56 17.40 15.69
N TRP A 226 3.42 17.84 16.21
CA TRP A 226 2.60 17.11 17.19
C TRP A 226 2.06 15.77 16.66
N SER A 227 1.88 15.61 15.35
CA SER A 227 1.40 14.36 14.73
C SER A 227 2.49 13.30 14.51
N VAL A 228 3.75 13.73 14.44
CA VAL A 228 4.92 12.85 14.24
C VAL A 228 5.57 12.50 15.58
N MET A 229 5.54 13.43 16.53
CA MET A 229 6.17 13.28 17.83
C MET A 229 5.13 13.42 18.94
N GLU A 230 4.62 12.28 19.40
CA GLU A 230 3.77 12.22 20.59
C GLU A 230 4.64 12.47 21.83
N ILE A 231 4.66 13.72 22.32
CA ILE A 231 5.57 14.19 23.39
C ILE A 231 5.43 13.36 24.68
N THR A 232 4.24 12.82 24.94
CA THR A 232 3.95 11.96 26.10
C THR A 232 4.66 10.60 26.05
N ARG A 233 5.21 10.18 24.90
CA ARG A 233 5.96 8.91 24.76
C ARG A 233 7.42 8.98 25.19
N TYR A 234 7.92 10.16 25.55
CA TYR A 234 9.33 10.35 25.89
C TYR A 234 9.50 10.58 27.40
N GLY A 235 10.16 9.63 28.08
CA GLY A 235 10.40 9.70 29.53
C GLY A 235 11.42 10.75 29.98
N SER A 236 12.01 11.53 29.07
CA SER A 236 12.85 12.69 29.42
C SER A 236 12.89 13.74 28.31
N TYR A 237 12.97 15.01 28.71
CA TYR A 237 13.06 16.15 27.80
C TYR A 237 14.31 16.08 26.89
N GLY A 238 15.45 15.65 27.43
CA GLY A 238 16.68 15.48 26.63
C GLY A 238 16.58 14.35 25.58
N LYS A 239 15.72 13.34 25.79
CA LYS A 239 15.45 12.31 24.76
C LYS A 239 14.55 12.87 23.66
N LEU A 240 13.53 13.66 24.04
CA LEU A 240 12.64 14.35 23.09
C LEU A 240 13.44 15.29 22.17
N ILE A 241 14.31 16.14 22.72
CA ILE A 241 15.14 17.07 21.93
C ILE A 241 16.00 16.30 20.92
N ARG A 242 16.70 15.25 21.37
CA ARG A 242 17.58 14.48 20.48
C ARG A 242 16.82 13.85 19.33
N VAL A 243 15.67 13.22 19.60
CA VAL A 243 14.85 12.60 18.55
C VAL A 243 14.31 13.66 17.59
N THR A 244 13.87 14.81 18.10
CA THR A 244 13.41 15.94 17.27
C THR A 244 14.52 16.44 16.35
N ALA A 245 15.72 16.64 16.88
CA ALA A 245 16.89 17.07 16.12
C ALA A 245 17.27 16.07 15.02
N TRP A 246 17.18 14.77 15.29
CA TRP A 246 17.39 13.73 14.29
C TRP A 246 16.35 13.76 13.16
N CYS A 247 15.07 13.93 13.49
CA CYS A 247 14.01 14.08 12.50
C CYS A 247 14.24 15.32 11.62
N LEU A 248 14.59 16.46 12.21
CA LEU A 248 14.88 17.69 11.47
C LEU A 248 16.12 17.56 10.59
N ARG A 249 17.19 16.92 11.08
CA ARG A 249 18.40 16.65 10.30
C ARG A 249 18.11 15.76 9.10
N PHE A 250 17.32 14.70 9.29
CA PHE A 250 16.88 13.84 8.19
C PHE A 250 16.08 14.63 7.14
N ILE A 251 15.11 15.46 7.56
CA ILE A 251 14.33 16.32 6.66
C ILE A 251 15.26 17.27 5.89
N SER A 252 16.21 17.89 6.58
CA SER A 252 17.18 18.81 5.96
C SER A 252 18.05 18.11 4.92
N ASN A 253 18.50 16.88 5.19
CA ASN A 253 19.33 16.12 4.26
C ASN A 253 18.54 15.51 3.10
N ALA A 254 17.25 15.24 3.30
CA ALA A 254 16.36 14.66 2.29
C ALA A 254 15.79 15.71 1.32
N ARG A 255 15.78 17.00 1.72
CA ARG A 255 15.57 18.11 0.80
C ARG A 255 16.90 18.30 0.04
N LEU A 256 16.91 17.95 -1.24
CA LEU A 256 18.07 18.13 -2.12
C LEU A 256 18.67 19.54 -1.95
N PRO A 257 20.00 19.72 -2.04
CA PRO A 257 20.56 21.05 -2.24
C PRO A 257 19.95 21.60 -3.53
N MET A 258 19.27 22.75 -3.43
CA MET A 258 18.90 23.50 -4.62
C MET A 258 20.19 24.03 -5.22
N GLU A 259 20.65 23.40 -6.30
CA GLU A 259 21.38 24.11 -7.36
C GLU A 259 20.38 24.78 -8.30
#